data_AF-E6QX47-F1
#
_entry.id   AF-E6QX47-F1
#
_cell.length_a   1.000
_cell.length_b   1.000
_cell.length_c   1.000
_cell.angle_alpha   90.00
_cell.angle_beta   90.00
_cell.angle_gamma   90.00
#
_symmetry.space_group_name_H-M   'P 1'
#
loop_
_entity.id
_entity.type
_entity.pdbx_description
1 polymer ?
#
loop_
_entity_poly.entity_id
_entity_poly.type
_entity_poly.pdbx_seq_one_letter_code
_entity_poly.pdbx_strand_id
1 'polypeptide(L)'
;MNQLCLLTNLSSSDIAAWSQAVVSSIAIIVGAFVVYWQTRRTRLDQSEREARALDGLALLLIHLKESAQAARAEKRKLERLPPKHPAEPSARFHQLVEAIHQIPLEAVHGAVSMDALLTSRRIGKELLPYVGSEPELDLIPAHEQWFNGYIEVLNRQILSLQAEAKRLMDGQRASYFAK
;
A
#
# COMPACT_ATOMS: atom_id res chain seq x y z
N MET A 1 30.33 40.22 67.62
CA MET A 1 30.47 40.57 66.19
C MET A 1 29.91 39.40 65.41
N ASN A 2 28.65 39.53 65.03
CA ASN A 2 27.85 38.47 64.40
C ASN A 2 27.85 38.65 62.88
N GLN A 3 27.67 37.53 62.18
CA GLN A 3 27.13 37.40 60.82
C GLN A 3 28.07 37.49 59.60
N LEU A 4 29.17 36.74 59.55
CA LEU A 4 29.88 36.50 58.27
C LEU A 4 30.34 35.06 58.01
N CYS A 5 30.00 34.09 58.86
CA CYS A 5 30.48 32.70 58.70
C CYS A 5 29.40 31.69 58.29
N LEU A 6 28.21 32.13 57.88
CA LEU A 6 27.08 31.24 57.53
C LEU A 6 26.70 31.27 56.04
N LEU A 7 27.42 31.99 55.17
CA LEU A 7 27.01 32.19 53.77
C LEU A 7 28.03 31.77 52.70
N THR A 8 29.16 31.17 53.06
CA THR A 8 30.27 30.93 52.09
C THR A 8 30.85 29.51 52.12
N ASN A 9 30.08 28.49 52.48
CA ASN A 9 30.57 27.12 52.38
C ASN A 9 29.50 26.14 51.88
N LEU A 10 29.11 26.32 50.62
CA LEU A 10 28.88 25.13 49.81
C LEU A 10 30.26 24.57 49.52
N SER A 11 30.60 23.44 50.14
CA SER A 11 31.82 22.71 49.87
C SER A 11 31.93 22.49 48.36
N SER A 12 33.13 22.58 47.78
CA SER A 12 33.37 22.26 46.36
C SER A 12 32.83 20.87 45.97
N SER A 13 32.67 19.96 46.96
CA SER A 13 32.01 18.67 46.81
C SER A 13 30.49 18.76 46.56
N ASP A 14 29.78 19.70 47.17
CA ASP A 14 28.33 19.87 47.02
C ASP A 14 28.00 20.48 45.65
N ILE A 15 28.84 21.39 45.17
CA ILE A 15 28.74 21.98 43.82
C ILE A 15 29.04 20.91 42.74
N ALA A 16 30.00 20.02 42.99
CA ALA A 16 30.31 18.89 42.10
C ALA A 16 29.16 17.86 42.06
N ALA A 17 28.59 17.51 43.21
CA ALA A 17 27.44 16.59 43.28
C ALA A 17 26.20 17.16 42.59
N TRP A 18 25.93 18.46 42.75
CA TRP A 18 24.81 19.13 42.08
C TRP A 18 25.01 19.21 40.57
N SER A 19 26.20 19.58 40.09
CA SER A 19 26.48 19.62 38.65
C SER A 19 26.40 18.23 38.00
N GLN A 20 26.84 17.17 38.69
CA GLN A 20 26.68 15.79 38.23
C GLN A 20 25.21 15.36 38.15
N ALA A 21 24.37 15.75 39.12
CA ALA A 21 22.93 15.46 39.11
C ALA A 21 22.21 16.18 37.96
N VAL A 22 22.57 17.43 37.67
CA VAL A 22 22.01 18.20 36.55
C VAL A 22 22.45 17.61 35.20
N VAL A 23 23.74 17.30 35.04
CA VAL A 23 24.28 16.72 33.80
C VAL A 23 23.68 15.33 33.52
N SER A 24 23.55 14.48 34.52
CA SER A 24 22.92 13.16 34.38
C SER A 24 21.44 13.27 34.03
N SER A 25 20.71 14.20 34.64
CA SER A 25 19.30 14.45 34.32
C SER A 25 19.12 14.93 32.88
N ILE A 26 19.97 15.84 32.41
CA ILE A 26 19.96 16.31 31.02
C ILE A 26 20.29 15.16 30.06
N ALA A 27 21.29 14.34 30.38
CA ALA A 27 21.65 13.18 29.55
C ALA A 27 20.50 12.18 29.41
N ILE A 28 19.73 11.94 30.48
CA ILE A 28 18.53 11.09 30.43
C ILE A 28 17.45 11.69 29.51
N ILE A 29 17.20 13.00 29.63
CA ILE A 29 16.21 13.70 28.78
C ILE A 29 16.60 13.63 27.30
N VAL A 30 17.87 13.90 26.99
CA VAL A 30 18.40 13.81 25.62
C VAL A 30 18.32 12.36 25.11
N GLY A 31 18.69 11.38 25.93
CA GLY A 31 18.56 9.97 25.57
C GLY A 31 17.12 9.56 25.26
N ALA A 32 16.16 9.95 26.10
CA ALA A 32 14.74 9.70 25.88
C ALA A 32 14.23 10.39 24.60
N PHE A 33 14.67 11.62 24.32
CA PHE A 33 14.32 12.33 23.11
C PHE A 33 14.86 11.65 21.85
N VAL A 34 16.11 11.17 21.87
CA VAL A 34 16.71 10.43 20.75
C VAL A 34 15.96 9.12 20.48
N VAL A 35 15.59 8.36 21.53
CA VAL A 35 14.80 7.13 21.40
C VAL A 35 13.41 7.42 20.81
N TYR A 36 12.76 8.49 21.29
CA TYR A 36 11.48 8.95 20.73
C TYR A 36 11.60 9.30 19.25
N TRP A 37 12.65 10.04 18.88
CA TRP A 37 12.89 10.44 17.49
C TRP A 37 13.19 9.24 16.58
N GLN A 38 14.03 8.30 17.04
CA GLN A 38 14.31 7.06 16.32
C GLN A 38 13.05 6.23 16.10
N THR A 39 12.24 6.05 17.15
CA THR A 39 10.97 5.30 17.07
C THR A 39 10.00 5.95 16.08
N ARG A 40 9.91 7.29 16.09
CA ARG A 40 9.08 8.03 15.14
C ARG A 40 9.58 7.86 13.69
N ARG A 41 10.89 7.91 13.46
CA ARG A 41 11.49 7.72 12.14
C ARG A 41 11.25 6.30 11.61
N THR A 42 11.46 5.28 12.44
CA THR A 42 11.19 3.88 12.06
C THR A 42 9.73 3.65 11.69
N ARG A 43 8.78 4.28 12.40
CA ARG A 43 7.35 4.21 12.06
C ARG A 43 7.03 4.84 10.70
N LEU A 44 7.66 5.97 10.37
CA LEU A 44 7.49 6.64 9.07
C LEU A 44 8.10 5.82 7.92
N ASP A 45 9.29 5.25 8.13
CA ASP A 45 9.93 4.39 7.13
C ASP A 45 9.09 3.12 6.86
N GLN A 46 8.46 2.57 7.91
CA GLN A 46 7.56 1.44 7.77
C GLN A 46 6.28 1.81 7.01
N SER A 47 5.64 2.94 7.36
CA SER A 47 4.42 3.38 6.66
C SER A 47 4.68 3.71 5.20
N GLU A 48 5.86 4.26 4.86
CA GLU A 48 6.25 4.52 3.48
C GLU A 48 6.44 3.22 2.68
N ARG A 49 7.04 2.18 3.28
CA ARG A 49 7.16 0.86 2.64
C ARG A 49 5.80 0.22 2.40
N GLU A 50 4.90 0.29 3.38
CA GLU A 50 3.52 -0.21 3.25
C GLU A 50 2.76 0.56 2.16
N ALA A 51 2.88 1.89 2.11
CA ALA A 51 2.28 2.70 1.04
C ALA A 51 2.79 2.32 -0.36
N ARG A 52 4.11 2.15 -0.53
CA ARG A 52 4.69 1.70 -1.80
C ARG A 52 4.18 0.33 -2.24
N ALA A 53 3.96 -0.60 -1.29
CA ALA A 53 3.40 -1.90 -1.60
C ALA A 53 1.94 -1.80 -2.07
N LEU A 54 1.14 -0.94 -1.45
CA LEU A 54 -0.24 -0.65 -1.86
C LEU A 54 -0.30 -0.02 -3.26
N ASP A 55 0.56 0.95 -3.54
CA ASP A 55 0.66 1.56 -4.87
C ASP A 55 1.11 0.55 -5.94
N GLY A 56 2.05 -0.33 -5.61
CA GLY A 56 2.46 -1.42 -6.50
C GLY A 56 1.31 -2.37 -6.84
N LEU A 57 0.50 -2.74 -5.85
CA LEU A 57 -0.70 -3.54 -6.07
C LEU A 57 -1.74 -2.78 -6.91
N ALA A 58 -1.94 -1.48 -6.66
CA ALA A 58 -2.86 -0.66 -7.44
C ALA A 58 -2.44 -0.57 -8.91
N LEU A 59 -1.14 -0.40 -9.19
CA LEU A 59 -0.59 -0.41 -10.55
C LEU A 59 -0.82 -1.76 -11.26
N LEU A 60 -0.66 -2.87 -10.54
CA LEU A 60 -0.94 -4.20 -11.10
C LEU A 60 -2.43 -4.33 -11.50
N LEU A 61 -3.35 -3.83 -10.67
CA LEU A 61 -4.78 -3.82 -10.96
C LEU A 61 -5.14 -2.87 -12.12
N ILE A 62 -4.45 -1.72 -12.24
CA ILE A 62 -4.60 -0.82 -13.38
C ILE A 62 -4.24 -1.56 -14.68
N HIS A 63 -3.10 -2.24 -14.72
CA HIS A 63 -2.69 -3.00 -15.90
C HIS A 63 -3.63 -4.18 -16.21
N LEU A 64 -4.17 -4.86 -15.18
CA LEU A 64 -5.20 -5.87 -15.38
C LEU A 64 -6.43 -5.28 -16.05
N LYS A 65 -6.92 -4.14 -15.54
CA LYS A 65 -8.08 -3.41 -16.10
C LYS A 65 -7.84 -3.00 -17.55
N GLU A 66 -6.71 -2.35 -17.81
CA GLU A 66 -6.35 -1.85 -19.15
C GLU A 66 -6.19 -2.99 -20.16
N SER A 67 -5.56 -4.10 -19.78
CA SER A 67 -5.40 -5.27 -20.65
C SER A 67 -6.75 -5.93 -20.96
N ALA A 68 -7.66 -6.03 -20.00
CA ALA A 68 -9.02 -6.52 -20.22
C ALA A 68 -9.79 -5.63 -21.22
N GLN A 69 -9.72 -4.31 -21.04
CA GLN A 69 -10.38 -3.35 -21.93
C GLN A 69 -9.76 -3.37 -23.33
N ALA A 70 -8.44 -3.46 -23.44
CA ALA A 70 -7.73 -3.53 -24.71
C ALA A 70 -8.10 -4.80 -25.49
N ALA A 71 -8.15 -5.96 -24.82
CA ALA A 71 -8.56 -7.21 -25.44
C ALA A 71 -10.02 -7.20 -25.89
N ARG A 72 -10.90 -6.58 -25.09
CA ARG A 72 -12.30 -6.39 -25.49
C ARG A 72 -12.42 -5.45 -26.69
N ALA A 73 -11.61 -4.39 -26.75
CA ALA A 73 -11.60 -3.46 -27.86
C ALA A 73 -11.03 -4.08 -29.15
N GLU A 74 -10.00 -4.93 -29.05
CA GLU A 74 -9.46 -5.66 -30.20
C GLU A 74 -10.49 -6.62 -30.80
N LYS A 75 -11.27 -7.32 -29.97
CA LYS A 75 -12.38 -8.17 -30.46
C LYS A 75 -13.37 -7.40 -31.35
N ARG A 76 -13.64 -6.14 -31.01
CA ARG A 76 -14.53 -5.24 -31.76
C ARG A 76 -13.92 -4.78 -33.09
N LYS A 77 -12.59 -4.82 -33.24
CA LYS A 77 -11.91 -4.42 -34.46
C LYS A 77 -11.91 -5.57 -35.46
N LEU A 78 -12.04 -5.23 -36.76
CA LEU A 78 -11.94 -6.19 -37.87
C LEU A 78 -10.50 -6.67 -38.11
N GLU A 79 -9.50 -5.91 -37.64
CA GLU A 79 -8.08 -6.24 -37.70
C GLU A 79 -7.65 -6.99 -36.44
N ARG A 80 -7.96 -8.29 -36.40
CA ARG A 80 -7.49 -9.17 -35.32
C ARG A 80 -6.03 -9.53 -35.55
N LEU A 81 -5.23 -9.48 -34.49
CA LEU A 81 -3.92 -10.11 -34.52
C LEU A 81 -4.10 -11.63 -34.75
N PRO A 82 -3.13 -12.30 -35.41
CA PRO A 82 -3.18 -13.73 -35.56
C PRO A 82 -3.22 -14.41 -34.18
N PRO A 83 -4.00 -15.50 -34.03
CA PRO A 83 -4.13 -16.18 -32.74
C PRO A 83 -2.74 -16.62 -32.23
N LYS A 84 -2.47 -16.39 -30.94
CA LYS A 84 -1.18 -16.65 -30.26
C LYS A 84 -0.07 -15.62 -30.53
N HIS A 85 -0.42 -14.41 -30.96
CA HIS A 85 0.57 -13.34 -31.08
C HIS A 85 1.07 -12.93 -29.67
N PRO A 86 2.40 -12.80 -29.44
CA PRO A 86 2.93 -12.49 -28.11
C PRO A 86 2.51 -11.10 -27.60
N ALA A 87 2.17 -10.18 -28.50
CA ALA A 87 1.65 -8.87 -28.16
C ALA A 87 0.10 -8.80 -28.14
N GLU A 88 -0.60 -9.95 -28.19
CA GLU A 88 -2.05 -9.98 -28.11
C GLU A 88 -2.52 -9.46 -26.73
N PRO A 89 -3.33 -8.40 -26.66
CA PRO A 89 -3.95 -7.91 -25.43
C PRO A 89 -4.56 -9.00 -24.52
N SER A 90 -5.19 -10.02 -25.11
CA SER A 90 -5.75 -11.16 -24.37
C SER A 90 -4.66 -11.98 -23.67
N ALA A 91 -3.54 -12.24 -24.33
CA ALA A 91 -2.39 -12.95 -23.77
C ALA A 91 -1.78 -12.18 -22.60
N ARG A 92 -1.65 -10.84 -22.73
CA ARG A 92 -1.20 -9.99 -21.62
C ARG A 92 -2.17 -10.02 -20.43
N PHE A 93 -3.47 -10.01 -20.68
CA PHE A 93 -4.46 -10.17 -19.63
C PHE A 93 -4.31 -11.50 -18.89
N HIS A 94 -4.17 -12.62 -19.61
CA HIS A 94 -3.94 -13.94 -19.00
C HIS A 94 -2.68 -13.97 -18.12
N GLN A 95 -1.58 -13.38 -18.59
CA GLN A 95 -0.34 -13.28 -17.80
C GLN A 95 -0.55 -12.47 -16.51
N LEU A 96 -1.30 -11.37 -16.57
CA LEU A 96 -1.57 -10.54 -15.39
C LEU A 96 -2.51 -11.24 -14.40
N VAL A 97 -3.53 -11.96 -14.89
CA VAL A 97 -4.38 -12.80 -14.04
C VAL A 97 -3.53 -13.84 -13.31
N GLU A 98 -2.66 -14.54 -14.03
CA GLU A 98 -1.78 -15.55 -13.44
C GLU A 98 -0.81 -14.93 -12.42
N ALA A 99 -0.18 -13.80 -12.75
CA ALA A 99 0.70 -13.08 -11.84
C ALA A 99 0.00 -12.69 -10.53
N ILE A 100 -1.25 -12.21 -10.60
CA ILE A 100 -2.06 -11.88 -9.42
C ILE A 100 -2.37 -13.12 -8.57
N HIS A 101 -2.57 -14.29 -9.20
CA HIS A 101 -2.79 -15.54 -8.49
C HIS A 101 -1.54 -16.07 -7.79
N GLN A 102 -0.35 -15.76 -8.32
CA GLN A 102 0.92 -16.20 -7.75
C GLN A 102 1.38 -15.38 -6.53
N ILE A 103 0.79 -14.22 -6.26
CA ILE A 103 1.13 -13.41 -5.07
C ILE A 103 0.78 -14.20 -3.79
N PRO A 104 1.72 -14.52 -2.90
CA PRO A 104 1.38 -15.20 -1.66
C PRO A 104 0.50 -14.30 -0.78
N LEU A 105 -0.59 -14.84 -0.23
CA LEU A 105 -1.52 -14.07 0.62
C LEU A 105 -0.83 -13.59 1.90
N GLU A 106 0.14 -14.36 2.38
CA GLU A 106 0.93 -14.08 3.57
C GLU A 106 1.84 -12.85 3.40
N ALA A 107 2.17 -12.49 2.15
CA ALA A 107 2.97 -11.29 1.88
C ALA A 107 2.13 -10.00 1.90
N VAL A 108 0.80 -10.12 1.90
CA VAL A 108 -0.12 -8.99 1.81
C VAL A 108 -0.58 -8.57 3.20
N HIS A 109 -0.21 -7.35 3.58
CA HIS A 109 -0.53 -6.77 4.88
C HIS A 109 -1.60 -5.70 4.73
N GLY A 110 -2.64 -5.77 5.57
CA GLY A 110 -3.73 -4.80 5.60
C GLY A 110 -5.04 -5.35 5.04
N ALA A 111 -6.16 -4.90 5.61
CA ALA A 111 -7.48 -5.35 5.19
C ALA A 111 -7.80 -4.92 3.74
N VAL A 112 -7.41 -3.69 3.38
CA VAL A 112 -7.67 -3.12 2.04
C VAL A 112 -6.91 -3.88 0.95
N SER A 113 -5.63 -4.18 1.18
CA SER A 113 -4.79 -4.91 0.23
C SER A 113 -5.23 -6.36 0.06
N MET A 114 -5.63 -7.01 1.15
CA MET A 114 -6.17 -8.36 1.13
C MET A 114 -7.48 -8.43 0.33
N ASP A 115 -8.43 -7.53 0.62
CA ASP A 115 -9.72 -7.48 -0.09
C ASP A 115 -9.52 -7.19 -1.58
N ALA A 116 -8.65 -6.24 -1.92
CA ALA A 116 -8.31 -5.92 -3.30
C ALA A 116 -7.68 -7.11 -4.03
N LEU A 117 -6.79 -7.87 -3.38
CA LEU A 117 -6.17 -9.05 -3.98
C LEU A 117 -7.17 -10.18 -4.19
N LEU A 118 -8.02 -10.48 -3.21
CA LEU A 118 -9.03 -11.53 -3.34
C LEU A 118 -10.08 -11.18 -4.39
N THR A 119 -10.55 -9.93 -4.38
CA THR A 119 -11.51 -9.41 -5.35
C THR A 119 -10.93 -9.42 -6.77
N SER A 120 -9.69 -8.98 -6.95
CA SER A 120 -9.04 -8.98 -8.26
C SER A 120 -8.78 -10.37 -8.81
N ARG A 121 -8.43 -11.36 -7.97
CA ARG A 121 -8.34 -12.77 -8.39
C ARG A 121 -9.66 -13.30 -8.91
N ARG A 122 -10.73 -13.07 -8.16
CA ARG A 122 -12.07 -13.48 -8.54
C ARG A 122 -12.46 -12.84 -9.88
N ILE A 123 -12.33 -11.52 -9.99
CA ILE A 123 -12.68 -10.80 -11.21
C ILE A 123 -11.81 -11.21 -12.38
N GLY A 124 -10.50 -11.44 -12.16
CA GLY A 124 -9.59 -11.93 -13.19
C GLY A 124 -10.09 -13.22 -13.84
N LYS A 125 -10.60 -14.18 -13.04
CA LYS A 125 -11.23 -15.40 -13.56
C LYS A 125 -12.56 -15.13 -14.24
N GLU A 126 -13.41 -14.29 -13.65
CA GLU A 126 -14.73 -13.97 -14.20
C GLU A 126 -14.65 -13.17 -15.51
N LEU A 127 -13.55 -12.45 -15.74
CA LEU A 127 -13.28 -11.70 -16.97
C LEU A 127 -12.74 -12.57 -18.12
N LEU A 128 -12.22 -13.78 -17.85
CA LEU A 128 -11.63 -14.66 -18.88
C LEU A 128 -12.55 -14.90 -20.08
N PRO A 129 -13.85 -15.23 -19.92
CA PRO A 129 -14.73 -15.45 -21.06
C PRO A 129 -14.82 -14.20 -21.94
N TYR A 130 -14.90 -13.02 -21.32
CA TYR A 130 -15.07 -11.75 -22.02
C TYR A 130 -13.84 -11.34 -22.84
N VAL A 131 -12.66 -11.84 -22.48
CA VAL A 131 -11.35 -11.46 -23.01
C VAL A 131 -10.73 -12.53 -23.96
N GLY A 132 -11.19 -13.79 -23.94
CA GLY A 132 -10.64 -14.91 -24.75
C GLY A 132 -11.13 -15.04 -26.20
N SER A 133 -10.60 -15.97 -27.00
CA SER A 133 -10.84 -16.04 -28.47
C SER A 133 -12.27 -16.39 -28.92
N GLU A 134 -13.19 -16.67 -27.99
CA GLU A 134 -14.52 -17.18 -28.31
C GLU A 134 -15.49 -16.09 -28.82
N PRO A 135 -16.15 -16.31 -29.98
CA PRO A 135 -16.84 -15.28 -30.75
C PRO A 135 -18.27 -14.93 -30.29
N GLU A 136 -18.81 -15.56 -29.24
CA GLU A 136 -20.26 -15.48 -28.95
C GLU A 136 -20.69 -14.29 -28.05
N LEU A 137 -19.73 -13.57 -27.47
CA LEU A 137 -20.01 -12.56 -26.43
C LEU A 137 -20.48 -11.19 -26.94
N ASP A 138 -20.54 -10.96 -28.25
CA ASP A 138 -20.99 -9.68 -28.83
C ASP A 138 -22.48 -9.71 -29.23
N LEU A 139 -23.18 -10.83 -29.01
CA LEU A 139 -24.58 -11.02 -29.39
C LEU A 139 -25.59 -10.68 -28.26
N ILE A 140 -25.14 -10.58 -27.01
CA ILE A 140 -26.03 -10.38 -25.84
C ILE A 140 -25.62 -9.10 -25.08
N PRO A 141 -26.48 -8.06 -25.03
CA PRO A 141 -26.20 -6.80 -24.31
C PRO A 141 -25.83 -6.96 -22.83
N ALA A 142 -26.32 -8.02 -22.18
CA ALA A 142 -25.99 -8.34 -20.80
C ALA A 142 -24.47 -8.57 -20.56
N HIS A 143 -23.74 -9.10 -21.56
CA HIS A 143 -22.30 -9.34 -21.41
C HIS A 143 -21.50 -8.04 -21.32
N GLU A 144 -21.92 -6.99 -22.02
CA GLU A 144 -21.29 -5.67 -21.91
C GLU A 144 -21.56 -5.04 -20.55
N GLN A 145 -22.78 -5.18 -20.04
CA GLN A 145 -23.13 -4.71 -18.70
C GLN A 145 -22.31 -5.43 -17.62
N TRP A 146 -22.16 -6.76 -17.71
CA TRP A 146 -21.36 -7.54 -16.77
C TRP A 146 -19.87 -7.18 -16.86
N PHE A 147 -19.32 -7.08 -18.07
CA PHE A 147 -17.93 -6.65 -18.26
C PHE A 147 -17.68 -5.27 -17.62
N ASN A 148 -18.53 -4.28 -17.90
CA ASN A 148 -18.42 -2.95 -17.31
C ASN A 148 -18.58 -2.99 -15.78
N GLY A 149 -19.46 -3.85 -15.26
CA GLY A 149 -19.60 -4.09 -13.82
C GLY A 149 -18.31 -4.60 -13.19
N TYR A 150 -17.62 -5.56 -13.81
CA TYR A 150 -16.34 -6.06 -13.34
C TYR A 150 -15.22 -5.02 -13.37
N ILE A 151 -15.15 -4.24 -14.45
CA ILE A 151 -14.20 -3.12 -14.58
C ILE A 151 -14.43 -2.09 -13.47
N GLU A 152 -15.70 -1.79 -13.16
CA GLU A 152 -16.06 -0.85 -12.10
C GLU A 152 -15.63 -1.37 -10.72
N VAL A 153 -15.80 -2.66 -10.44
CA VAL A 153 -15.32 -3.24 -9.17
C VAL A 153 -13.78 -3.17 -9.07
N LEU A 154 -13.04 -3.46 -10.15
CA LEU A 154 -11.58 -3.28 -10.17
C LEU A 154 -11.21 -1.81 -9.92
N ASN A 155 -11.94 -0.87 -10.51
CA ASN A 155 -11.71 0.56 -10.34
C ASN A 155 -11.89 1.00 -8.89
N ARG A 156 -12.94 0.51 -8.20
CA ARG A 156 -13.14 0.76 -6.77
C ARG A 156 -11.98 0.24 -5.93
N GLN A 157 -11.50 -0.97 -6.21
CA GLN A 157 -10.36 -1.55 -5.48
C GLN A 157 -9.06 -0.75 -5.71
N ILE A 158 -8.81 -0.29 -6.94
CA ILE A 158 -7.68 0.61 -7.26
C ILE A 158 -7.76 1.90 -6.42
N LEU A 159 -8.93 2.53 -6.38
CA LEU A 159 -9.14 3.77 -5.62
C LEU A 159 -8.97 3.54 -4.12
N SER A 160 -9.47 2.43 -3.58
CA SER A 160 -9.29 2.06 -2.18
C SER A 160 -7.82 1.87 -1.81
N LEU A 161 -7.03 1.19 -2.66
CA LEU A 161 -5.60 1.01 -2.45
C LEU A 161 -4.84 2.34 -2.46
N GLN A 162 -5.10 3.19 -3.46
CA GLN A 162 -4.47 4.51 -3.57
C GLN A 162 -4.84 5.43 -2.40
N ALA A 163 -6.11 5.38 -1.96
CA ALA A 163 -6.55 6.14 -0.81
C ALA A 163 -5.84 5.68 0.47
N GLU A 164 -5.70 4.38 0.69
CA GLU A 164 -5.01 3.83 1.86
C GLU A 164 -3.49 4.11 1.80
N ALA A 165 -2.87 4.02 0.63
CA ALA A 165 -1.47 4.40 0.43
C ALA A 165 -1.23 5.88 0.79
N LYS A 166 -2.11 6.77 0.32
CA LYS A 166 -2.05 8.20 0.65
C LYS A 166 -2.18 8.44 2.14
N ARG A 167 -3.12 7.76 2.82
CA ARG A 167 -3.29 7.89 4.28
C ARG A 167 -2.05 7.47 5.05
N LEU A 168 -1.38 6.40 4.63
CA LEU A 168 -0.11 5.96 5.22
C LEU A 168 1.02 6.96 5.00
N MET A 169 1.12 7.57 3.82
CA MET A 169 2.09 8.64 3.54
C MET A 169 1.81 9.90 4.37
N ASP A 170 0.54 10.21 4.62
CA ASP A 170 0.12 11.32 5.49
C ASP A 170 0.35 11.03 6.99
N GLY A 171 0.91 9.88 7.34
CA GLY A 171 1.22 9.47 8.71
C GLY A 171 0.01 8.99 9.51
N GLN A 172 -1.12 8.71 8.86
CA GLN A 172 -2.29 8.12 9.50
C GLN A 172 -2.07 6.64 9.76
N ARG A 173 -2.75 6.09 10.79
CA ARG A 173 -2.71 4.66 11.06
C ARG A 173 -3.44 3.91 9.94
N ALA A 174 -2.85 2.81 9.48
CA ALA A 174 -3.50 1.90 8.57
C ALA A 174 -4.80 1.35 9.16
N SER A 175 -5.77 1.16 8.28
CA SER A 175 -7.08 0.58 8.54
C SER A 175 -6.95 -0.93 8.70
N TYR A 176 -6.24 -1.38 9.75
CA TYR A 176 -6.11 -2.81 10.02
C TYR A 176 -7.43 -3.38 10.55
N PHE A 177 -8.20 -2.62 11.33
CA PHE A 177 -9.53 -3.00 11.82
C PHE A 177 -10.32 -1.75 12.21
N ALA A 178 -11.10 -1.17 11.31
CA ALA A 178 -12.30 -0.44 11.71
C ALA A 178 -13.42 -1.48 11.81
N LYS A 179 -13.67 -1.96 13.03
CA LYS A 179 -14.96 -2.58 13.36
C LYS A 179 -15.92 -1.49 13.79
#